data_AF-A0A4V2A168-F1
#
_entry.id   AF-A0A4V2A168-F1
#
_cell.length_a   1.000
_cell.length_b   1.000
_cell.length_c   1.000
_cell.angle_alpha   90.00
_cell.angle_beta   90.00
_cell.angle_gamma   90.00
#
_symmetry.space_group_name_H-M   'P 1'
#
loop_
_entity.id
_entity.type
_entity.pdbx_description
1 polymer ?
#
loop_
_entity_poly.entity_id
_entity_poly.type
_entity_poly.pdbx_seq_one_letter_code
_entity_poly.pdbx_strand_id
1 'polypeptide(L)'
;MLKKTLTLLACFLFGLGLLALKKPQPVKTVIIDAGHGVMAGGGYNGARGSYSYEDDICYAIAKKLVAQIKRDHPEIRIVETRPTRNITDLRERANIANREKGDLFISIHVNAMDPIRHREQVGTETEVYYTGKGKKRKKHTRKVPVYRTYTTPHPAKGTQTYIWGVNKAGQKEVAVRENAQMYSDATNGDSSNIVDVDSPEFMARAAVQTKQFWVRSAHLADFVEAEFGKVGRVSQGSYQRQVGIWVLQATAMPSVLVETGFITNKEEEDYLNSESGQQEVAECISRALGNYMEWVDKNGNRKGTTSILGTTGASAAAFLEQIEKQEQAARHGR
;
A
#
# COMPACT_ATOMS: atom_id res chain seq x y z
N MET A 1 -28.65 -52.53 -39.29
CA MET A 1 -27.81 -51.75 -40.22
C MET A 1 -27.91 -50.27 -39.87
N LEU A 2 -26.76 -49.73 -39.47
CA LEU A 2 -26.27 -48.35 -39.39
C LEU A 2 -27.12 -47.14 -39.88
N LYS A 3 -26.94 -46.02 -39.15
CA LYS A 3 -27.11 -44.57 -39.48
C LYS A 3 -28.52 -44.01 -39.19
N LYS A 4 -28.74 -42.89 -38.48
CA LYS A 4 -27.95 -41.65 -38.37
C LYS A 4 -28.17 -40.96 -37.02
N THR A 5 -27.06 -40.54 -36.42
CA THR A 5 -26.95 -39.45 -35.44
C THR A 5 -27.31 -38.11 -36.09
N LEU A 6 -28.19 -37.32 -35.48
CA LEU A 6 -28.32 -35.90 -35.78
C LEU A 6 -28.71 -35.12 -34.52
N THR A 7 -27.67 -34.59 -33.90
CA THR A 7 -27.53 -33.31 -33.20
C THR A 7 -28.81 -32.48 -33.05
N LEU A 8 -29.32 -32.37 -31.82
CA LEU A 8 -30.16 -31.26 -31.38
C LEU A 8 -29.43 -30.54 -30.23
N LEU A 9 -28.46 -29.71 -30.60
CA LEU A 9 -27.86 -28.71 -29.71
C LEU A 9 -28.04 -27.36 -30.40
N ALA A 10 -29.26 -26.83 -30.31
CA ALA A 10 -29.58 -25.50 -30.77
C ALA A 10 -30.29 -24.77 -29.63
N CYS A 11 -29.92 -23.50 -29.46
CA CYS A 11 -30.52 -22.50 -28.58
C CYS A 11 -30.06 -22.47 -27.12
N PHE A 12 -28.79 -22.09 -26.90
CA PHE A 12 -28.41 -21.17 -25.83
C PHE A 12 -27.30 -20.22 -26.32
N LEU A 13 -27.55 -19.54 -27.43
CA LEU A 13 -26.82 -18.33 -27.82
C LEU A 13 -27.59 -17.13 -27.24
N PHE A 14 -27.63 -17.02 -25.91
CA PHE A 14 -28.00 -15.77 -25.26
C PHE A 14 -26.74 -14.91 -25.19
N GLY A 15 -26.86 -13.66 -25.66
CA GLY A 15 -25.75 -12.85 -26.13
C GLY A 15 -24.59 -12.71 -25.14
N LEU A 16 -23.42 -13.18 -25.55
CA LEU A 16 -22.15 -12.83 -24.93
C LEU A 16 -21.85 -11.37 -25.29
N GLY A 17 -22.25 -10.44 -24.42
CA GLY A 17 -21.76 -9.08 -24.47
C GLY A 17 -20.24 -9.10 -24.29
N LEU A 18 -19.49 -8.68 -25.32
CA LEU A 18 -18.05 -8.48 -25.21
C LEU A 18 -17.80 -7.53 -24.01
N LEU A 19 -17.15 -8.03 -22.96
CA LEU A 19 -16.66 -7.18 -21.88
C LEU A 19 -15.49 -6.35 -22.41
N ALA A 20 -15.79 -5.20 -23.00
CA ALA A 20 -14.76 -4.24 -23.40
C ALA A 20 -14.09 -3.70 -22.12
N LEU A 21 -12.83 -4.06 -21.90
CA LEU A 21 -12.01 -3.48 -20.84
C LEU A 21 -11.82 -1.98 -21.15
N LYS A 22 -12.31 -1.12 -20.25
CA LYS A 22 -12.21 0.33 -20.38
C LYS A 22 -10.73 0.73 -20.37
N LYS A 23 -10.35 1.66 -21.25
CA LYS A 23 -8.98 2.20 -21.28
C LYS A 23 -8.59 2.73 -19.89
N PRO A 24 -7.31 2.57 -19.47
CA PRO A 24 -6.79 3.22 -18.28
C PRO A 24 -7.14 4.70 -18.31
N GLN A 25 -7.86 5.17 -17.29
CA GLN A 25 -8.22 6.58 -17.21
C GLN A 25 -6.99 7.41 -16.79
N PRO A 26 -6.79 8.59 -17.40
CA PRO A 26 -5.74 9.52 -16.98
C PRO A 26 -5.97 9.93 -15.53
N VAL A 27 -4.89 10.19 -14.80
CA VAL A 27 -4.96 10.65 -13.40
C VAL A 27 -5.49 12.08 -13.39
N LYS A 28 -6.58 12.35 -12.68
CA LYS A 28 -7.15 13.70 -12.54
C LYS A 28 -7.31 14.11 -11.09
N THR A 29 -7.56 13.16 -10.20
CA THR A 29 -7.67 13.38 -8.76
C THR A 29 -6.63 12.56 -8.02
N VAL A 30 -5.77 13.24 -7.24
CA VAL A 30 -4.83 12.58 -6.33
C VAL A 30 -5.23 12.86 -4.89
N ILE A 31 -5.38 11.79 -4.11
CA ILE A 31 -5.63 11.85 -2.68
C ILE A 31 -4.29 11.80 -1.95
N ILE A 32 -4.03 12.81 -1.12
CA ILE A 32 -2.82 12.91 -0.29
C ILE A 32 -3.23 12.67 1.17
N ASP A 33 -2.63 11.66 1.78
CA ASP A 33 -2.87 11.26 3.15
C ASP A 33 -1.65 11.50 4.02
N ALA A 34 -1.72 12.48 4.91
CA ALA A 34 -0.68 12.70 5.90
C ALA A 34 -0.91 11.74 7.07
N GLY A 35 -0.02 10.76 7.28
CA GLY A 35 -0.12 9.76 8.34
C GLY A 35 -0.37 10.37 9.73
N HIS A 36 -1.07 9.62 10.58
CA HIS A 36 -1.33 9.98 11.99
C HIS A 36 -1.95 11.37 12.21
N GLY A 37 -1.72 12.02 13.36
CA GLY A 37 -2.22 13.35 13.70
C GLY A 37 -2.42 13.55 15.19
N VAL A 38 -2.59 14.83 15.57
CA VAL A 38 -2.85 15.24 16.96
C VAL A 38 -4.21 14.70 17.42
N MET A 39 -4.19 13.90 18.48
CA MET A 39 -5.36 13.26 19.07
C MET A 39 -6.22 14.26 19.87
N ALA A 40 -7.49 13.91 20.07
CA ALA A 40 -8.35 14.63 21.00
C ALA A 40 -7.72 14.63 22.41
N GLY A 41 -7.31 15.80 22.90
CA GLY A 41 -6.55 15.96 24.14
C GLY A 41 -5.09 16.41 23.96
N GLY A 42 -4.63 16.61 22.72
CA GLY A 42 -3.32 17.20 22.41
C GLY A 42 -2.15 16.21 22.40
N GLY A 43 -2.42 14.90 22.54
CA GLY A 43 -1.41 13.85 22.40
C GLY A 43 -1.06 13.56 20.94
N TYR A 44 0.16 13.10 20.70
CA TYR A 44 0.64 12.70 19.36
C TYR A 44 0.38 11.22 19.11
N ASN A 45 0.17 10.86 17.84
CA ASN A 45 0.02 9.47 17.39
C ASN A 45 1.10 9.14 16.34
N GLY A 46 1.51 7.87 16.28
CA GLY A 46 2.60 7.42 15.40
C GLY A 46 3.93 7.29 16.13
N ALA A 47 4.99 7.09 15.34
CA ALA A 47 6.34 6.93 15.84
C ALA A 47 6.88 8.23 16.46
N ARG A 48 7.81 8.05 17.39
CA ARG A 48 8.47 9.13 18.12
C ARG A 48 9.98 9.06 17.90
N GLY A 49 10.57 10.17 17.51
CA GLY A 49 12.01 10.36 17.44
C GLY A 49 12.59 10.89 18.75
N SER A 50 13.83 11.39 18.69
CA SER A 50 14.48 11.99 19.86
C SER A 50 13.87 13.33 20.25
N TYR A 51 13.38 14.12 19.28
CA TYR A 51 12.76 15.43 19.53
C TYR A 51 11.51 15.72 18.69
N SER A 52 11.16 14.85 17.75
CA SER A 52 10.02 15.02 16.85
C SER A 52 9.03 13.85 16.90
N TYR A 53 7.86 14.07 16.31
CA TYR A 53 6.79 13.08 16.16
C TYR A 53 6.47 12.86 14.69
N GLU A 54 6.14 11.62 14.33
CA GLU A 54 5.84 11.21 12.96
C GLU A 54 4.70 12.04 12.35
N ASP A 55 3.64 12.30 13.11
CA ASP A 55 2.46 13.02 12.61
C ASP A 55 2.75 14.45 12.15
N ASP A 56 3.63 15.17 12.85
CA ASP A 56 4.05 16.51 12.49
C ASP A 56 4.92 16.51 11.22
N ILE A 57 5.87 15.57 11.11
CA ILE A 57 6.70 15.41 9.90
C ILE A 57 5.83 15.07 8.69
N CYS A 58 4.93 14.10 8.85
CA CYS A 58 4.01 13.68 7.79
C CYS A 58 3.12 14.83 7.31
N TYR A 59 2.61 15.65 8.25
CA TYR A 59 1.81 16.82 7.92
C TYR A 59 2.62 17.84 7.11
N ALA A 60 3.85 18.15 7.56
CA ALA A 60 4.69 19.14 6.90
C ALA A 60 5.09 18.71 5.48
N ILE A 61 5.52 17.46 5.30
CA ILE A 61 5.83 16.89 3.99
C ILE A 61 4.60 16.88 3.09
N ALA A 62 3.44 16.45 3.59
CA ALA A 62 2.21 16.42 2.81
C ALA A 62 1.80 17.83 2.32
N LYS A 63 1.95 18.87 3.16
CA LYS A 63 1.67 20.25 2.73
C LYS A 63 2.61 20.72 1.64
N LYS A 64 3.91 20.40 1.73
CA LYS A 64 4.89 20.72 0.68
C LYS A 64 4.58 19.96 -0.60
N LEU A 65 4.21 18.68 -0.49
CA LEU A 65 3.81 17.86 -1.63
C LEU A 65 2.57 18.43 -2.34
N VAL A 66 1.54 18.83 -1.59
CA VAL A 66 0.34 19.48 -2.15
C VAL A 66 0.73 20.76 -2.90
N ALA A 67 1.58 21.61 -2.31
CA ALA A 67 2.05 22.83 -2.96
C ALA A 67 2.89 22.54 -4.22
N GLN A 68 3.74 21.50 -4.16
CA GLN A 68 4.60 21.09 -5.27
C GLN A 68 3.78 20.52 -6.43
N ILE A 69 2.82 19.62 -6.18
CA ILE A 69 1.94 19.07 -7.24
C ILE A 69 1.11 20.20 -7.87
N LYS A 70 0.58 21.16 -7.10
CA LYS A 70 -0.14 22.31 -7.67
C LYS A 70 0.72 23.14 -8.63
N ARG A 71 2.03 23.19 -8.38
CA ARG A 71 2.99 23.91 -9.23
C ARG A 71 3.33 23.10 -10.48
N ASP A 72 3.66 21.82 -10.32
CA ASP A 72 4.17 20.97 -11.39
C ASP A 72 3.04 20.43 -12.30
N HIS A 73 1.87 20.19 -11.70
CA HIS A 73 0.71 19.53 -12.29
C HIS A 73 -0.59 20.26 -11.95
N PRO A 74 -0.78 21.52 -12.40
CA PRO A 74 -1.94 22.35 -12.06
C PRO A 74 -3.29 21.77 -12.53
N GLU A 75 -3.27 20.84 -13.48
CA GLU A 75 -4.44 20.09 -13.96
C GLU A 75 -4.96 19.06 -12.96
N ILE A 76 -4.15 18.67 -11.97
CA ILE A 76 -4.50 17.65 -10.98
C ILE A 76 -5.29 18.28 -9.84
N ARG A 77 -6.49 17.75 -9.62
CA ARG A 77 -7.26 18.02 -8.41
C ARG A 77 -6.64 17.25 -7.24
N ILE A 78 -6.28 17.96 -6.19
CA ILE A 78 -5.71 17.38 -4.98
C ILE A 78 -6.75 17.40 -3.86
N VAL A 79 -6.90 16.27 -3.18
CA VAL A 79 -7.72 16.15 -1.96
C VAL A 79 -6.83 15.68 -0.83
N GLU A 80 -6.84 16.41 0.28
CA GLU A 80 -6.13 16.03 1.50
C GLU A 80 -7.09 15.27 2.43
N THR A 81 -6.72 14.06 2.87
CA THR A 81 -7.52 13.35 3.90
C THR A 81 -7.43 14.04 5.26
N ARG A 82 -6.29 14.68 5.54
CA ARG A 82 -5.96 15.38 6.78
C ARG A 82 -5.47 16.80 6.49
N PRO A 83 -6.38 17.78 6.30
CA PRO A 83 -6.00 19.16 5.95
C PRO A 83 -5.42 19.97 7.13
N THR A 84 -5.68 19.55 8.37
CA THR A 84 -5.19 20.19 9.62
C THR A 84 -4.23 19.26 10.36
N ARG A 85 -3.59 19.75 11.44
CA ARG A 85 -2.70 18.90 12.27
C ARG A 85 -3.45 17.80 13.02
N ASN A 86 -4.76 17.91 13.19
CA ASN A 86 -5.57 16.98 13.97
C ASN A 86 -5.72 15.63 13.27
N ILE A 87 -5.80 14.56 14.06
CA ILE A 87 -5.99 13.21 13.56
C ILE A 87 -7.30 13.09 12.77
N THR A 88 -7.20 12.51 11.57
CA THR A 88 -8.36 11.98 10.85
C THR A 88 -8.44 10.48 11.13
N ASP A 89 -9.63 9.98 11.49
CA ASP A 89 -9.84 8.56 11.76
C ASP A 89 -9.40 7.70 10.56
N LEU A 90 -8.85 6.52 10.84
CA LEU A 90 -8.31 5.64 9.81
C LEU A 90 -9.36 5.25 8.77
N ARG A 91 -10.60 4.98 9.19
CA ARG A 91 -11.70 4.66 8.27
C ARG A 91 -12.12 5.88 7.46
N GLU A 92 -12.18 7.05 8.11
CA GLU A 92 -12.56 8.27 7.41
C GLU A 92 -11.56 8.66 6.32
N ARG A 93 -10.27 8.37 6.47
CA ARG A 93 -9.28 8.59 5.39
C ARG A 93 -9.65 7.82 4.12
N ALA A 94 -10.02 6.55 4.26
CA ALA A 94 -10.47 5.74 3.14
C ALA A 94 -11.82 6.23 2.60
N ASN A 95 -12.75 6.62 3.48
CA ASN A 95 -14.04 7.19 3.07
C ASN A 95 -13.87 8.47 2.25
N ILE A 96 -13.00 9.40 2.67
CA ILE A 96 -12.68 10.62 1.93
C ILE A 96 -12.17 10.25 0.54
N ALA A 97 -11.16 9.38 0.46
CA ALA A 97 -10.56 8.98 -0.81
C ALA A 97 -11.61 8.39 -1.78
N ASN A 98 -12.47 7.51 -1.28
CA ASN A 98 -13.50 6.82 -2.04
C ASN A 98 -14.64 7.76 -2.47
N ARG A 99 -15.16 8.56 -1.53
CA ARG A 99 -16.22 9.56 -1.76
C ARG A 99 -15.80 10.60 -2.79
N GLU A 100 -14.53 11.01 -2.73
CA GLU A 100 -13.94 11.95 -3.67
C GLU A 100 -13.54 11.33 -5.00
N LYS A 101 -13.77 10.02 -5.20
CA LYS A 101 -13.47 9.31 -6.45
C LYS A 101 -12.01 9.49 -6.89
N GLY A 102 -11.07 9.34 -5.96
CA GLY A 102 -9.64 9.49 -6.25
C GLY A 102 -9.15 8.53 -7.33
N ASP A 103 -8.33 9.02 -8.26
CA ASP A 103 -7.66 8.18 -9.26
C ASP A 103 -6.37 7.54 -8.71
N LEU A 104 -5.85 8.10 -7.62
CA LEU A 104 -4.63 7.67 -6.95
C LEU A 104 -4.63 8.10 -5.48
N PHE A 105 -4.10 7.26 -4.60
CA PHE A 105 -3.94 7.54 -3.18
C PHE A 105 -2.46 7.43 -2.77
N ILE A 106 -1.91 8.48 -2.16
CA ILE A 106 -0.54 8.53 -1.67
C ILE A 106 -0.58 8.87 -0.18
N SER A 107 -0.18 7.92 0.66
CA SER A 107 -0.03 8.13 2.10
C SER A 107 1.43 8.37 2.46
N ILE A 108 1.68 9.40 3.28
CA ILE A 108 3.01 9.84 3.72
C ILE A 108 3.20 9.43 5.17
N HIS A 109 4.28 8.70 5.43
CA HIS A 109 4.64 8.15 6.74
C HIS A 109 6.15 8.30 7.02
N VAL A 110 6.53 8.05 8.27
CA VAL A 110 7.93 7.94 8.69
C VAL A 110 8.10 6.68 9.53
N ASN A 111 9.05 5.84 9.13
CA ASN A 111 9.24 4.55 9.77
C ASN A 111 9.99 4.69 11.10
N ALA A 112 9.99 3.62 11.89
CA ALA A 112 10.74 3.51 13.13
C ALA A 112 11.21 2.07 13.34
N MET A 113 12.36 1.91 14.00
CA MET A 113 12.87 0.60 14.41
C MET A 113 13.24 0.62 15.88
N ASP A 114 12.90 -0.48 16.56
CA ASP A 114 13.28 -0.67 17.96
C ASP A 114 14.80 -0.66 18.11
N PRO A 115 15.32 -0.06 19.19
CA PRO A 115 16.76 -0.07 19.45
C PRO A 115 17.26 -1.50 19.67
N ILE A 116 18.50 -1.76 19.26
CA ILE A 116 19.12 -3.07 19.38
C ILE A 116 19.40 -3.34 20.86
N ARG A 117 18.86 -4.44 21.38
CA ARG A 117 19.05 -4.85 22.78
C ARG A 117 20.31 -5.70 22.92
N HIS A 118 21.20 -5.26 23.79
CA HIS A 118 22.42 -5.98 24.15
C HIS A 118 22.30 -6.60 25.53
N ARG A 119 22.97 -7.73 25.72
CA ARG A 119 23.07 -8.43 27.00
C ARG A 119 24.50 -8.92 27.16
N GLU A 120 25.14 -8.48 28.24
CA GLU A 120 26.52 -8.83 28.57
C GLU A 120 26.56 -9.48 29.96
N GLN A 121 27.27 -10.59 30.11
CA GLN A 121 27.50 -11.17 31.42
C GLN A 121 28.56 -10.34 32.15
N VAL A 122 28.18 -9.68 33.24
CA VAL A 122 29.05 -8.79 34.03
C VAL A 122 29.61 -9.46 35.28
N GLY A 123 29.19 -10.69 35.57
CA GLY A 123 29.72 -11.46 36.68
C GLY A 123 28.96 -12.75 36.95
N THR A 124 29.18 -13.29 38.14
CA THR A 124 28.43 -14.42 38.67
C THR A 124 28.09 -14.16 40.12
N GLU A 125 26.87 -14.50 40.54
CA GLU A 125 26.47 -14.51 41.94
C GLU A 125 26.29 -15.94 42.43
N THR A 126 26.44 -16.15 43.74
CA THR A 126 26.17 -17.45 44.36
C THR A 126 24.70 -17.54 44.74
N GLU A 127 23.95 -18.34 43.98
CA GLU A 127 22.56 -18.66 44.30
C GLU A 127 22.52 -19.85 45.26
N VAL A 128 21.83 -19.67 46.39
CA VAL A 128 21.53 -20.75 47.34
C VAL A 128 20.21 -21.39 46.95
N TYR A 129 20.20 -22.71 46.80
CA TYR A 129 18.96 -23.47 46.60
C TYR A 129 18.91 -24.69 47.52
N TYR A 130 17.73 -25.29 47.66
CA TYR A 130 17.51 -26.40 48.57
C TYR A 130 16.87 -27.59 47.85
N THR A 131 17.28 -28.81 48.20
CA THR A 131 16.66 -30.05 47.70
C THR A 131 16.16 -30.91 48.85
N GLY A 132 15.13 -31.74 48.63
CA GLY A 132 14.53 -32.58 49.68
C GLY A 132 13.52 -31.81 50.54
N LYS A 133 12.82 -32.51 51.44
CA LYS A 133 11.73 -31.95 52.27
C LYS A 133 11.93 -32.26 53.76
N GLY A 134 11.42 -31.39 54.63
CA GLY A 134 11.46 -31.56 56.08
C GLY A 134 12.88 -31.75 56.62
N LYS A 135 13.07 -32.76 57.49
CA LYS A 135 14.39 -33.10 58.08
C LYS A 135 15.44 -33.59 57.05
N LYS A 136 15.03 -33.91 55.81
CA LYS A 136 15.94 -34.34 54.73
C LYS A 136 16.36 -33.19 53.79
N ARG A 137 16.03 -31.94 54.12
CA ARG A 137 16.35 -30.76 53.29
C ARG A 137 17.86 -30.49 53.30
N LYS A 138 18.47 -30.39 52.12
CA LYS A 138 19.90 -30.13 51.91
C LYS A 138 20.10 -28.77 51.23
N LYS A 139 21.04 -27.96 51.73
CA LYS A 139 21.43 -26.67 51.14
C LYS A 139 22.49 -26.90 50.08
N HIS A 140 22.33 -26.26 48.93
CA HIS A 140 23.28 -26.26 47.82
C HIS A 140 23.57 -24.82 47.38
N THR A 141 24.67 -24.66 46.68
CA THR A 141 25.06 -23.40 46.07
C THR A 141 25.44 -23.64 44.62
N ARG A 142 24.99 -22.79 43.72
CA ARG A 142 25.49 -22.75 42.34
C ARG A 142 25.88 -21.32 41.98
N LYS A 143 26.89 -21.16 41.13
CA LYS A 143 27.18 -19.87 40.52
C LYS A 143 26.20 -19.63 39.38
N VAL A 144 25.48 -18.53 39.43
CA VAL A 144 24.60 -18.10 38.33
C VAL A 144 25.12 -16.83 37.69
N PRO A 145 25.04 -16.71 36.36
CA PRO A 145 25.52 -15.53 35.63
C PRO A 145 24.64 -14.30 35.91
N VAL A 146 25.29 -13.16 36.18
CA VAL A 146 24.65 -11.84 36.29
C VAL A 146 24.85 -11.10 34.99
N TYR A 147 23.78 -10.51 34.46
CA TYR A 147 23.82 -9.82 33.17
C TYR A 147 23.46 -8.34 33.31
N ARG A 148 24.16 -7.51 32.54
CA ARG A 148 23.78 -6.13 32.26
C ARG A 148 23.08 -6.10 30.90
N THR A 149 21.93 -5.41 30.85
CA THR A 149 21.22 -5.14 29.60
C THR A 149 21.30 -3.66 29.27
N TYR A 150 21.52 -3.34 27.99
CA TYR A 150 21.52 -1.96 27.49
C TYR A 150 21.05 -1.95 26.03
N THR A 151 20.80 -0.78 25.48
CA THR A 151 20.34 -0.62 24.10
C THR A 151 21.27 0.28 23.30
N THR A 152 21.38 0.03 21.99
CA THR A 152 21.99 0.98 21.05
C THR A 152 20.97 1.37 19.97
N PRO A 153 21.10 2.56 19.36
CA PRO A 153 20.25 2.94 18.24
C PRO A 153 20.28 1.91 17.10
N HIS A 154 19.14 1.72 16.44
CA HIS A 154 19.07 0.85 15.26
C HIS A 154 19.62 1.61 14.03
N PRO A 155 20.51 1.01 13.21
CA PRO A 155 21.12 1.70 12.06
C PRO A 155 20.20 1.82 10.84
N ALA A 156 18.90 1.52 10.97
CA ALA A 156 17.97 1.54 9.85
C ALA A 156 17.84 2.98 9.34
N LYS A 157 17.88 3.14 8.01
CA LYS A 157 17.73 4.41 7.32
C LYS A 157 17.26 4.19 5.88
N GLY A 158 16.77 5.26 5.26
CA GLY A 158 16.32 5.23 3.88
C GLY A 158 14.81 5.07 3.73
N THR A 159 14.37 5.09 2.49
CA THR A 159 12.95 5.10 2.10
C THR A 159 12.42 3.71 1.83
N GLN A 160 11.13 3.52 2.06
CA GLN A 160 10.39 2.32 1.69
C GLN A 160 9.03 2.72 1.14
N THR A 161 8.60 2.11 0.05
CA THR A 161 7.24 2.34 -0.46
C THR A 161 6.43 1.05 -0.45
N TYR A 162 5.29 1.08 0.22
CA TYR A 162 4.42 -0.08 0.37
C TYR A 162 3.19 0.01 -0.53
N ILE A 163 2.79 -1.14 -1.06
CA ILE A 163 1.46 -1.38 -1.64
C ILE A 163 0.69 -2.37 -0.77
N TRP A 164 -0.62 -2.53 -1.00
CA TRP A 164 -1.37 -3.57 -0.26
C TRP A 164 -0.88 -4.97 -0.63
N GLY A 165 -0.92 -5.87 0.35
CA GLY A 165 -0.53 -7.26 0.15
C GLY A 165 -1.50 -8.01 -0.75
N VAL A 166 -0.97 -8.90 -1.59
CA VAL A 166 -1.79 -9.77 -2.48
C VAL A 166 -2.75 -10.66 -1.68
N ASN A 167 -2.37 -11.10 -0.47
CA ASN A 167 -3.24 -11.83 0.46
C ASN A 167 -4.41 -10.99 1.01
N LYS A 168 -4.51 -9.72 0.61
CA LYS A 168 -5.58 -8.78 0.96
C LYS A 168 -6.40 -8.35 -0.25
N ALA A 169 -6.25 -9.01 -1.40
CA ALA A 169 -7.03 -8.76 -2.60
C ALA A 169 -8.54 -8.76 -2.32
N GLY A 170 -9.05 -9.71 -1.53
CA GLY A 170 -10.48 -9.75 -1.17
C GLY A 170 -10.97 -8.51 -0.42
N GLN A 171 -10.15 -7.87 0.43
CA GLN A 171 -10.54 -6.62 1.10
C GLN A 171 -10.54 -5.44 0.12
N LYS A 172 -9.60 -5.43 -0.83
CA LYS A 172 -9.58 -4.44 -1.92
C LYS A 172 -10.78 -4.61 -2.85
N GLU A 173 -11.16 -5.85 -3.16
CA GLU A 173 -12.36 -6.17 -3.93
C GLU A 173 -13.63 -5.70 -3.22
N VAL A 174 -13.74 -5.89 -1.89
CA VAL A 174 -14.85 -5.34 -1.10
C VAL A 174 -14.91 -3.82 -1.26
N ALA A 175 -13.78 -3.11 -1.11
CA ALA A 175 -13.75 -1.65 -1.32
C ALA A 175 -14.18 -1.25 -2.74
N VAL A 176 -13.76 -1.98 -3.77
CA VAL A 176 -14.19 -1.76 -5.16
C VAL A 176 -15.70 -1.98 -5.33
N ARG A 177 -16.25 -3.04 -4.72
CA ARG A 177 -17.69 -3.36 -4.78
C ARG A 177 -18.54 -2.34 -4.04
N GLU A 178 -18.14 -1.93 -2.84
CA GLU A 178 -18.83 -0.89 -2.06
C GLU A 178 -18.85 0.45 -2.79
N ASN A 179 -17.87 0.68 -3.67
CA ASN A 179 -17.77 1.88 -4.51
C ASN A 179 -18.16 1.62 -5.98
N ALA A 180 -19.01 0.62 -6.24
CA ALA A 180 -19.46 0.24 -7.60
C ALA A 180 -19.92 1.41 -8.46
N GLN A 181 -20.59 2.39 -7.86
CA GLN A 181 -21.10 3.60 -8.53
C GLN A 181 -19.99 4.51 -9.09
N MET A 182 -18.74 4.34 -8.66
CA MET A 182 -17.58 5.01 -9.26
C MET A 182 -17.26 4.45 -10.65
N TYR A 183 -17.66 3.20 -10.90
CA TYR A 183 -17.33 2.43 -12.12
C TYR A 183 -18.52 2.25 -13.05
N SER A 184 -19.75 2.64 -12.65
CA SER A 184 -20.90 2.65 -13.54
C SER A 184 -20.70 3.71 -14.62
N ASP A 185 -20.94 3.31 -15.88
CA ASP A 185 -20.77 4.21 -17.00
C ASP A 185 -21.80 5.34 -16.94
N ALA A 186 -21.33 6.56 -16.68
CA ALA A 186 -22.10 7.79 -16.82
C ALA A 186 -22.55 8.10 -18.27
N THR A 187 -22.41 7.14 -19.21
CA THR A 187 -22.71 7.34 -20.63
C THR A 187 -24.19 7.32 -20.97
N ASN A 188 -25.04 6.84 -20.06
CA ASN A 188 -26.49 7.04 -20.16
C ASN A 188 -26.87 7.82 -18.91
N GLY A 189 -27.39 9.04 -19.06
CA GLY A 189 -27.79 9.95 -17.98
C GLY A 189 -28.95 9.46 -17.12
N ASP A 190 -28.94 8.18 -16.76
CA ASP A 190 -29.91 7.51 -15.94
C ASP A 190 -29.23 7.08 -14.63
N SER A 191 -29.41 7.92 -13.61
CA SER A 191 -29.00 7.67 -12.23
C SER A 191 -29.76 6.51 -11.57
N SER A 192 -30.66 5.83 -12.29
CA SER A 192 -31.47 4.71 -11.78
C SER A 192 -30.91 3.31 -12.06
N ASN A 193 -29.80 3.17 -12.80
CA ASN A 193 -29.15 1.87 -12.98
C ASN A 193 -28.48 1.41 -11.68
N ILE A 194 -29.25 0.71 -10.84
CA ILE A 194 -28.75 -0.04 -9.69
C ILE A 194 -27.76 -1.06 -10.24
N VAL A 195 -26.47 -0.87 -9.94
CA VAL A 195 -25.43 -1.84 -10.27
C VAL A 195 -25.67 -3.08 -9.41
N ASP A 196 -25.94 -4.23 -10.05
CA ASP A 196 -25.98 -5.51 -9.35
C ASP A 196 -24.54 -5.95 -9.00
N VAL A 197 -24.14 -5.63 -7.77
CA VAL A 197 -22.80 -5.89 -7.24
C VAL A 197 -22.52 -7.36 -6.92
N ASP A 198 -23.56 -8.21 -6.99
CA ASP A 198 -23.46 -9.65 -6.76
C ASP A 198 -23.51 -10.45 -8.07
N SER A 199 -23.73 -9.78 -9.21
CA SER A 199 -23.68 -10.40 -10.53
C SER A 199 -22.28 -10.97 -10.84
N PRO A 200 -22.17 -12.17 -11.47
CA PRO A 200 -20.89 -12.73 -11.89
C PRO A 200 -20.07 -11.78 -12.79
N GLU A 201 -20.74 -11.00 -13.65
CA GLU A 201 -20.12 -10.02 -14.53
C GLU A 201 -19.47 -8.89 -13.74
N PHE A 202 -20.15 -8.36 -12.72
CA PHE A 202 -19.59 -7.30 -11.88
C PHE A 202 -18.42 -7.82 -11.05
N MET A 203 -18.53 -9.00 -10.47
CA MET A 203 -17.45 -9.64 -9.71
C MET A 203 -16.20 -9.84 -10.58
N ALA A 204 -16.37 -10.31 -11.82
CA ALA A 204 -15.26 -10.44 -12.77
C ALA A 204 -14.60 -9.08 -13.09
N ARG A 205 -15.39 -8.02 -13.30
CA ARG A 205 -14.87 -6.66 -13.52
C ARG A 205 -14.14 -6.12 -12.29
N ALA A 206 -14.70 -6.31 -11.10
CA ALA A 206 -14.10 -5.86 -9.85
C ALA A 206 -12.75 -6.55 -9.57
N ALA A 207 -12.64 -7.85 -9.87
CA ALA A 207 -11.38 -8.59 -9.78
C ALA A 207 -10.33 -8.06 -10.76
N VAL A 208 -10.70 -7.83 -12.03
CA VAL A 208 -9.79 -7.25 -13.03
C VAL A 208 -9.35 -5.85 -12.62
N GLN A 209 -10.28 -5.00 -12.17
CA GLN A 209 -10.01 -3.66 -11.69
C GLN A 209 -9.06 -3.66 -10.49
N THR A 210 -9.27 -4.56 -9.53
CA THR A 210 -8.41 -4.73 -8.36
C THR A 210 -6.99 -5.09 -8.77
N LYS A 211 -6.84 -5.99 -9.75
CA LYS A 211 -5.52 -6.35 -10.30
C LYS A 211 -4.85 -5.16 -11.01
N GLN A 212 -5.61 -4.38 -11.78
CA GLN A 212 -5.09 -3.17 -12.42
C GLN A 212 -4.62 -2.14 -11.40
N PHE A 213 -5.37 -1.95 -10.31
CA PHE A 213 -4.94 -1.09 -9.21
C PHE A 213 -3.62 -1.56 -8.62
N TRP A 214 -3.45 -2.87 -8.43
CA TRP A 214 -2.22 -3.42 -7.88
C TRP A 214 -1.03 -3.10 -8.78
N VAL A 215 -1.13 -3.39 -10.09
CA VAL A 215 -0.08 -3.08 -11.08
C VAL A 215 0.25 -1.59 -11.10
N ARG A 216 -0.77 -0.75 -11.11
CA ARG A 216 -0.63 0.71 -11.06
C ARG A 216 0.09 1.18 -9.79
N SER A 217 -0.19 0.57 -8.66
CA SER A 217 0.42 0.94 -7.38
C SER A 217 1.87 0.50 -7.31
N ALA A 218 2.19 -0.69 -7.83
CA ALA A 218 3.56 -1.18 -7.93
C ALA A 218 4.43 -0.24 -8.79
N HIS A 219 3.94 0.18 -9.95
CA HIS A 219 4.66 1.13 -10.80
C HIS A 219 4.88 2.49 -10.13
N LEU A 220 3.87 3.04 -9.45
CA LEU A 220 4.07 4.28 -8.70
C LEU A 220 5.11 4.10 -7.60
N ALA A 221 5.06 3.00 -6.84
CA ALA A 221 6.03 2.72 -5.78
C ALA A 221 7.46 2.67 -6.32
N ASP A 222 7.66 2.02 -7.47
CA ASP A 222 8.98 1.96 -8.12
C ASP A 222 9.45 3.34 -8.59
N PHE A 223 8.56 4.18 -9.13
CA PHE A 223 8.91 5.56 -9.50
C PHE A 223 9.29 6.41 -8.29
N VAL A 224 8.59 6.26 -7.16
CA VAL A 224 8.90 6.98 -5.92
C VAL A 224 10.29 6.61 -5.41
N GLU A 225 10.59 5.32 -5.27
CA GLU A 225 11.91 4.86 -4.80
C GLU A 225 13.03 5.25 -5.78
N ALA A 226 12.76 5.24 -7.10
CA ALA A 226 13.73 5.69 -8.09
C ALA A 226 14.05 7.19 -7.96
N GLU A 227 13.05 8.05 -7.69
CA GLU A 227 13.29 9.49 -7.47
C GLU A 227 14.07 9.76 -6.18
N PHE A 228 13.82 9.01 -5.10
CA PHE A 228 14.64 9.07 -3.89
C PHE A 228 16.09 8.66 -4.15
N GLY A 229 16.30 7.59 -4.92
CA GLY A 229 17.64 7.15 -5.31
C GLY A 229 18.42 8.22 -6.10
N LYS A 230 17.74 8.99 -6.96
CA LYS A 230 18.37 10.07 -7.77
C LYS A 230 18.93 11.22 -6.93
N VAL A 231 18.33 11.52 -5.79
CA VAL A 231 18.81 12.56 -4.86
C VAL A 231 19.79 12.00 -3.81
N GLY A 232 20.21 10.74 -3.94
CA GLY A 232 21.19 10.12 -3.05
C GLY A 232 20.61 9.58 -1.75
N ARG A 233 19.28 9.53 -1.59
CA ARG A 233 18.65 8.82 -0.46
C ARG A 233 18.79 7.32 -0.67
N VAL A 234 18.91 6.59 0.44
CA VAL A 234 18.95 5.11 0.41
C VAL A 234 17.54 4.60 0.13
N SER A 235 17.29 4.08 -1.07
CA SER A 235 16.06 3.35 -1.38
C SER A 235 16.19 1.91 -0.88
N GLN A 236 15.35 1.51 0.08
CA GLN A 236 15.20 0.09 0.42
C GLN A 236 14.29 -0.62 -0.61
N GLY A 237 13.46 0.13 -1.35
CA GLY A 237 12.65 -0.39 -2.45
C GLY A 237 11.16 -0.50 -2.14
N SER A 238 10.44 -1.15 -3.06
CA SER A 238 8.99 -1.31 -3.01
C SER A 238 8.59 -2.67 -2.43
N TYR A 239 7.65 -2.68 -1.48
CA TYR A 239 7.34 -3.88 -0.70
C TYR A 239 5.85 -4.14 -0.50
N GLN A 240 5.56 -5.39 -0.15
CA GLN A 240 4.28 -5.81 0.42
C GLN A 240 4.51 -6.28 1.85
N ARG A 241 3.71 -5.79 2.80
CA ARG A 241 3.75 -6.31 4.17
C ARG A 241 2.89 -7.56 4.29
N GLN A 242 3.37 -8.55 5.05
CA GLN A 242 2.57 -9.73 5.41
C GLN A 242 1.34 -9.33 6.24
N VAL A 243 1.55 -8.42 7.20
CA VAL A 243 0.47 -7.71 7.90
C VAL A 243 0.02 -6.57 7.01
N GLY A 244 -1.16 -6.72 6.43
CA GLY A 244 -1.67 -5.76 5.47
C GLY A 244 -1.90 -4.36 6.06
N ILE A 245 -1.65 -3.32 5.26
CA ILE A 245 -1.93 -1.92 5.61
C ILE A 245 -3.39 -1.60 5.25
N TRP A 246 -4.23 -1.40 6.26
CA TRP A 246 -5.68 -1.32 6.09
C TRP A 246 -6.13 -0.18 5.16
N VAL A 247 -5.57 1.03 5.27
CA VAL A 247 -5.98 2.18 4.44
C VAL A 247 -5.71 1.95 2.95
N LEU A 248 -4.63 1.22 2.61
CA LEU A 248 -4.34 0.85 1.23
C LEU A 248 -5.33 -0.17 0.66
N GLN A 249 -5.92 -1.02 1.51
CA GLN A 249 -6.92 -2.01 1.12
C GLN A 249 -8.32 -1.39 1.00
N ALA A 250 -8.66 -0.48 1.91
CA ALA A 250 -9.99 0.12 2.00
C ALA A 250 -10.25 1.19 0.93
N THR A 251 -9.24 1.60 0.19
CA THR A 251 -9.37 2.57 -0.92
C THR A 251 -9.67 1.86 -2.23
N ALA A 252 -10.72 2.28 -2.95
CA ALA A 252 -11.10 1.76 -4.26
C ALA A 252 -10.33 2.45 -5.40
N MET A 253 -9.00 2.50 -5.30
CA MET A 253 -8.09 3.12 -6.29
C MET A 253 -6.66 2.56 -6.16
N PRO A 254 -5.72 2.79 -7.09
CA PRO A 254 -4.31 2.54 -6.86
C PRO A 254 -3.83 3.33 -5.64
N SER A 255 -3.01 2.71 -4.79
CA SER A 255 -2.63 3.28 -3.50
C SER A 255 -1.24 2.84 -3.06
N VAL A 256 -0.46 3.81 -2.56
CA VAL A 256 0.88 3.61 -1.99
C VAL A 256 0.97 4.25 -0.61
N LEU A 257 1.81 3.68 0.26
CA LEU A 257 2.26 4.31 1.50
C LEU A 257 3.78 4.50 1.40
N VAL A 258 4.23 5.73 1.51
CA VAL A 258 5.64 6.13 1.38
C VAL A 258 6.21 6.38 2.77
N GLU A 259 7.07 5.48 3.23
CA GLU A 259 7.93 5.72 4.38
C GLU A 259 9.13 6.56 3.94
N THR A 260 9.15 7.81 4.36
CA THR A 260 10.12 8.80 3.87
C THR A 260 11.51 8.69 4.51
N GLY A 261 11.64 7.89 5.57
CA GLY A 261 12.88 7.65 6.32
C GLY A 261 12.59 6.93 7.63
N PHE A 262 13.58 6.87 8.52
CA PHE A 262 13.44 6.28 9.87
C PHE A 262 13.61 7.32 10.96
N ILE A 263 12.54 7.72 11.65
CA ILE A 263 12.55 8.76 12.71
C ILE A 263 13.45 8.39 13.90
N THR A 264 13.69 7.09 14.11
CA THR A 264 14.58 6.58 15.16
C THR A 264 16.06 6.70 14.82
N ASN A 265 16.40 7.08 13.59
CA ASN A 265 17.75 7.40 13.16
C ASN A 265 17.96 8.91 13.21
N LYS A 266 18.98 9.37 13.94
CA LYS A 266 19.19 10.81 14.20
C LYS A 266 19.42 11.65 12.95
N GLU A 267 20.19 11.12 11.99
CA GLU A 267 20.48 11.83 10.73
C GLU A 267 19.21 11.97 9.88
N GLU A 268 18.38 10.93 9.87
CA GLU A 268 17.09 10.93 9.17
C GLU A 268 16.08 11.83 9.88
N GLU A 269 16.03 11.83 11.22
CA GLU A 269 15.19 12.73 12.00
C GLU A 269 15.53 14.20 11.70
N ASP A 270 16.82 14.55 11.67
CA ASP A 270 17.28 15.89 11.32
C ASP A 270 16.92 16.29 9.89
N TYR A 271 17.14 15.39 8.94
CA TYR A 271 16.77 15.61 7.54
C TYR A 271 15.25 15.83 7.40
N LEU A 272 14.43 14.96 8.00
CA LEU A 272 12.97 14.98 7.86
C LEU A 272 12.30 16.13 8.63
N ASN A 273 12.97 16.70 9.63
CA ASN A 273 12.51 17.94 10.29
C ASN A 273 13.03 19.22 9.60
N SER A 274 13.99 19.12 8.69
CA SER A 274 14.53 20.29 7.98
C SER A 274 13.62 20.75 6.84
N GLU A 275 13.53 22.07 6.65
CA GLU A 275 12.75 22.66 5.55
C GLU A 275 13.19 22.15 4.17
N SER A 276 14.50 21.99 3.96
CA SER A 276 15.08 21.49 2.71
C SER A 276 14.81 20.00 2.51
N GLY A 277 14.95 19.17 3.55
CA GLY A 277 14.72 17.74 3.42
C GLY A 277 13.25 17.41 3.17
N GLN A 278 12.33 18.10 3.85
CA GLN A 278 10.90 17.94 3.58
C GLN A 278 10.52 18.40 2.16
N GLN A 279 11.16 19.47 1.67
CA GLN A 279 10.95 19.97 0.31
C GLN A 279 11.51 18.99 -0.73
N GLU A 280 12.72 18.45 -0.53
CA GLU A 280 13.32 17.45 -1.42
C GLU A 280 12.45 16.16 -1.48
N VAL A 281 11.89 15.72 -0.36
CA VAL A 281 10.94 14.59 -0.33
C VAL A 281 9.70 14.90 -1.17
N ALA A 282 9.08 16.07 -0.97
CA ALA A 282 7.91 16.49 -1.73
C ALA A 282 8.18 16.56 -3.24
N GLU A 283 9.35 17.07 -3.63
CA GLU A 283 9.78 17.13 -5.03
C GLU A 283 10.02 15.75 -5.64
N CYS A 284 10.62 14.81 -4.90
CA CYS A 284 10.79 13.42 -5.35
C CYS A 284 9.44 12.77 -5.65
N ILE A 285 8.47 12.91 -4.73
CA ILE A 285 7.15 12.30 -4.91
C ILE A 285 6.37 12.99 -6.04
N SER A 286 6.49 14.33 -6.20
CA SER A 286 5.88 15.06 -7.32
C SER A 286 6.44 14.60 -8.68
N ARG A 287 7.76 14.48 -8.81
CA ARG A 287 8.39 13.95 -10.04
C ARG A 287 7.98 12.50 -10.31
N ALA A 288 7.90 11.68 -9.27
CA ALA A 288 7.43 10.29 -9.39
C ALA A 288 5.97 10.22 -9.88
N LEU A 289 5.11 11.12 -9.41
CA LEU A 289 3.74 11.28 -9.91
C LEU A 289 3.74 11.66 -11.40
N GLY A 290 4.55 12.62 -11.82
CA GLY A 290 4.71 12.97 -13.24
C GLY A 290 5.13 11.77 -14.12
N ASN A 291 6.17 11.06 -13.71
CA ASN A 291 6.64 9.84 -14.38
C ASN A 291 5.54 8.76 -14.46
N TYR A 292 4.78 8.60 -13.37
CA TYR A 292 3.66 7.69 -13.30
C TYR A 292 2.53 8.06 -14.26
N MET A 293 2.15 9.34 -14.33
CA MET A 293 1.11 9.82 -15.24
C MET A 293 1.51 9.61 -16.70
N GLU A 294 2.77 9.92 -17.07
CA GLU A 294 3.29 9.61 -18.40
C GLU A 294 3.22 8.11 -18.71
N TRP A 295 3.55 7.26 -17.74
CA TRP A 295 3.46 5.82 -17.90
C TRP A 295 2.01 5.36 -18.09
N VAL A 296 1.05 5.92 -17.34
CA VAL A 296 -0.38 5.65 -17.52
C VAL A 296 -0.84 6.05 -18.91
N ASP A 297 -0.45 7.23 -19.40
CA ASP A 297 -0.84 7.71 -20.73
C ASP A 297 -0.26 6.85 -21.85
N LYS A 298 1.03 6.51 -21.78
CA LYS A 298 1.70 5.64 -22.76
C LYS A 298 1.08 4.24 -22.80
N ASN A 299 0.74 3.67 -21.65
CA ASN A 299 0.17 2.32 -21.57
C ASN A 299 -1.36 2.30 -21.75
N GLY A 300 -2.05 3.41 -21.54
CA GLY A 300 -3.47 3.58 -21.86
C GLY A 300 -3.74 3.77 -23.35
N ASN A 301 -2.73 4.21 -24.12
CA ASN A 301 -2.83 4.45 -25.56
C ASN A 301 -2.33 3.29 -26.45
N ARG A 302 -1.80 2.19 -25.86
CA ARG A 302 -1.59 0.95 -26.61
C ARG A 302 -2.96 0.41 -27.05
N LYS A 303 -3.27 0.57 -28.35
CA LYS A 303 -4.49 0.05 -29.00
C LYS A 303 -4.76 -1.37 -28.50
N GLY A 304 -5.98 -1.61 -28.02
CA GLY A 304 -6.49 -2.92 -27.62
C GLY A 304 -6.40 -3.93 -28.75
N THR A 305 -5.22 -4.53 -28.90
CA THR A 305 -4.92 -5.64 -29.80
C THR A 305 -4.41 -6.78 -28.96
N THR A 306 -5.23 -7.17 -27.98
CA THR A 306 -5.26 -8.55 -27.53
C THR A 306 -6.72 -8.90 -27.50
N SER A 307 -7.19 -9.57 -28.56
CA SER A 307 -8.47 -10.25 -28.57
C SER A 307 -8.42 -11.37 -27.53
N ILE A 308 -8.66 -11.05 -26.26
CA ILE A 308 -8.80 -12.04 -25.20
C ILE A 308 -10.29 -12.35 -25.06
N LEU A 309 -10.85 -13.02 -26.08
CA LEU A 309 -12.16 -13.68 -25.92
C LEU A 309 -12.33 -14.72 -27.03
N GLY A 310 -11.62 -15.82 -26.85
CA GLY A 310 -12.08 -17.13 -27.25
C GLY A 310 -12.00 -18.03 -26.02
N THR A 311 -13.14 -18.60 -25.62
CA THR A 311 -13.35 -19.69 -24.64
C THR A 311 -13.55 -19.34 -23.15
N THR A 312 -14.79 -19.62 -22.72
CA THR A 312 -15.33 -20.14 -21.44
C THR A 312 -14.63 -19.83 -20.11
N GLY A 313 -15.41 -19.71 -19.03
CA GLY A 313 -14.96 -19.40 -17.65
C GLY A 313 -13.87 -20.29 -17.03
N ALA A 314 -13.43 -21.34 -17.72
CA ALA A 314 -12.17 -22.03 -17.42
C ALA A 314 -10.92 -21.17 -17.74
N SER A 315 -11.03 -20.17 -18.63
CA SER A 315 -9.91 -19.34 -19.07
C SER A 315 -9.55 -18.22 -18.11
N ALA A 316 -10.45 -17.73 -17.26
CA ALA A 316 -10.08 -16.74 -16.23
C ALA A 316 -9.16 -17.39 -15.18
N ALA A 317 -9.49 -18.58 -14.71
CA ALA A 317 -8.63 -19.36 -13.82
C ALA A 317 -7.33 -19.78 -14.52
N ALA A 318 -7.38 -20.24 -15.77
CA ALA A 318 -6.17 -20.61 -16.52
C ALA A 318 -5.29 -19.39 -16.87
N PHE A 319 -5.88 -18.21 -17.10
CA PHE A 319 -5.17 -16.95 -17.32
C PHE A 319 -4.55 -16.43 -16.02
N LEU A 320 -5.26 -16.56 -14.89
CA LEU A 320 -4.72 -16.28 -13.57
C LEU A 320 -3.57 -17.23 -13.24
N GLU A 321 -3.70 -18.52 -13.53
CA GLU A 321 -2.65 -19.53 -13.34
C GLU A 321 -1.44 -19.30 -14.26
N GLN A 322 -1.67 -18.86 -15.50
CA GLN A 322 -0.61 -18.52 -16.46
C GLN A 322 0.15 -17.26 -16.04
N ILE A 323 -0.55 -16.27 -15.46
CA ILE A 323 0.08 -15.07 -14.90
C ILE A 323 0.82 -15.39 -13.60
N GLU A 324 0.26 -16.20 -12.70
CA GLU A 324 0.97 -16.68 -11.50
C GLU A 324 2.24 -17.47 -11.86
N LYS A 325 2.21 -18.28 -12.92
CA LYS A 325 3.40 -18.97 -13.45
C LYS A 325 4.44 -18.00 -14.02
N GLN A 326 4.03 -16.94 -14.72
CA GLN A 326 4.93 -15.89 -15.20
C GLN A 326 5.54 -15.06 -14.05
N GLU A 327 4.76 -14.78 -13.00
CA GLU A 327 5.19 -14.09 -11.79
C GLU A 327 6.12 -14.95 -10.93
N GLN A 328 5.91 -16.27 -10.86
CA GLN A 328 6.84 -17.21 -10.23
C GLN A 328 8.16 -17.32 -10.99
N ALA A 329 8.14 -17.33 -12.33
CA ALA A 329 9.36 -17.33 -13.14
C ALA A 329 10.18 -16.05 -12.95
N ALA A 330 9.53 -14.89 -12.80
CA ALA A 330 10.18 -13.62 -12.49
C ALA A 330 10.81 -13.56 -11.08
N ARG A 331 10.32 -14.38 -10.12
CA ARG A 331 10.86 -14.50 -8.76
C ARG A 331 12.10 -15.39 -8.66
N HIS A 332 12.30 -16.34 -9.58
CA HIS A 332 13.42 -17.30 -9.56
C HIS A 332 14.59 -16.91 -10.49
N GLY A 333 14.50 -15.76 -11.16
CA GLY A 333 15.55 -15.20 -12.01
C GLY A 333 16.50 -14.22 -11.29
N ARG A 334 16.54 -14.22 -9.95
CA ARG A 334 17.49 -13.45 -9.15
C ARG A 334 18.00 -14.26 -7.97
#